data_AF-A0A520DSC3-F1
#
_entry.id   AF-A0A520DSC3-F1
#
_cell.length_a   1.000
_cell.length_b   1.000
_cell.length_c   1.000
_cell.angle_alpha   90.00
_cell.angle_beta   90.00
_cell.angle_gamma   90.00
#
_symmetry.space_group_name_H-M   'P 1'
#
loop_
_entity.id
_entity.type
_entity.pdbx_description
1 polymer ?
#
loop_
_entity_poly.entity_id
_entity_poly.type
_entity_poly.pdbx_seq_one_letter_code
_entity_poly.pdbx_strand_id
1 'polypeptide(L)'
;MKKLLYAIAISAIAFTGCSKDDDETPTKVPVVGEITGDITANRTLAYGNYTLKGMVKIQPGVTLTIEKGSTFTADKSSGENGLVVLKNGTLIANGTADEPIVFTAKDKTPGQWAGIIIYGDAPIVGAAGVATAASEDGLTQTYGGTNASHSSGSLKYVRVEYAGLVINSNTKEHNGFSFYAVGSGTTLENLVSYKGNDDGFEFYGGTASGKNLISYGNTDDSFDWQDGWRG
;
A
#
# COMPACT_ATOMS: atom_id res chain seq x y z
N MET A 1 13.48 -41.34 -77.32
CA MET A 1 14.27 -40.68 -76.25
C MET A 1 13.32 -40.12 -75.21
N LYS A 2 13.50 -40.57 -73.96
CA LYS A 2 13.09 -39.99 -72.65
C LYS A 2 11.76 -39.21 -72.51
N LYS A 3 10.83 -39.90 -71.83
CA LYS A 3 9.76 -39.50 -70.89
C LYS A 3 9.67 -38.02 -70.48
N LEU A 4 8.44 -37.48 -70.35
CA LEU A 4 8.03 -36.70 -69.17
C LEU A 4 6.49 -36.68 -69.02
N LEU A 5 5.98 -37.38 -68.00
CA LEU A 5 4.60 -37.32 -67.51
C LEU A 5 4.58 -36.36 -66.32
N TYR A 6 3.77 -35.31 -66.36
CA TYR A 6 3.50 -34.46 -65.20
C TYR A 6 2.36 -35.08 -64.38
N ALA A 7 2.71 -35.67 -63.23
CA ALA A 7 1.75 -36.07 -62.22
C ALA A 7 1.51 -34.88 -61.28
N ILE A 8 0.27 -34.42 -61.19
CA ILE A 8 -0.17 -33.45 -60.18
C ILE A 8 -0.48 -34.24 -58.90
N ALA A 9 0.39 -34.12 -57.89
CA ALA A 9 0.14 -34.64 -56.56
C ALA A 9 -0.67 -33.61 -55.76
N ILE A 10 -1.92 -33.92 -55.47
CA ILE A 10 -2.74 -33.18 -54.50
C ILE A 10 -2.31 -33.65 -53.11
N SER A 11 -1.53 -32.82 -52.42
CA SER A 11 -1.19 -33.02 -51.01
C SER A 11 -2.38 -32.61 -50.17
N ALA A 12 -3.12 -33.58 -49.63
CA ALA A 12 -4.11 -33.34 -48.59
C ALA A 12 -3.36 -33.06 -47.28
N ILE A 13 -3.26 -31.79 -46.91
CA ILE A 13 -2.79 -31.38 -45.59
C ILE A 13 -3.89 -31.74 -44.60
N ALA A 14 -3.68 -32.83 -43.85
CA ALA A 14 -4.48 -33.11 -42.66
C ALA A 14 -4.13 -32.04 -41.62
N PHE A 15 -5.08 -31.14 -41.35
CA PHE A 15 -5.05 -30.31 -40.15
C PHE A 15 -5.22 -31.24 -38.94
N THR A 16 -4.11 -31.64 -38.32
CA THR A 16 -4.16 -32.17 -36.96
C THR A 16 -4.51 -31.00 -36.07
N GLY A 17 -5.73 -30.98 -35.55
CA GLY A 17 -6.12 -30.08 -34.49
C GLY A 17 -5.30 -30.45 -33.26
N CYS A 18 -4.32 -29.61 -32.90
CA CYS A 18 -3.83 -29.60 -31.53
C CYS A 18 -5.02 -29.23 -30.65
N SER A 19 -5.50 -30.22 -29.89
CA SER A 19 -6.24 -29.97 -28.66
C SER A 19 -5.48 -28.90 -27.91
N LYS A 20 -6.10 -27.73 -27.71
CA LYS A 20 -5.63 -26.81 -26.70
C LYS A 20 -5.85 -27.56 -25.39
N ASP A 21 -4.77 -28.11 -24.86
CA ASP A 21 -4.75 -28.43 -23.45
C ASP A 21 -4.93 -27.08 -22.74
N ASP A 22 -6.17 -26.84 -22.31
CA ASP A 22 -6.50 -25.76 -21.40
C ASP A 22 -5.70 -26.04 -20.12
N ASP A 23 -4.50 -25.48 -20.05
CA ASP A 23 -3.77 -25.30 -18.80
C ASP A 23 -4.66 -24.42 -17.92
N GLU A 24 -5.58 -25.05 -17.19
CA GLU A 24 -6.33 -24.41 -16.13
C GLU A 24 -5.30 -23.87 -15.14
N THR A 25 -4.97 -22.60 -15.28
CA THR A 25 -4.19 -21.90 -14.27
C THR A 25 -5.00 -22.01 -12.99
N PRO A 26 -4.47 -22.62 -11.91
CA PRO A 26 -5.27 -22.85 -10.72
C PRO A 26 -5.77 -21.49 -10.21
N THR A 27 -7.09 -21.29 -10.26
CA THR A 27 -7.71 -20.06 -9.78
C THR A 27 -7.44 -19.96 -8.27
N LYS A 28 -6.54 -19.06 -7.87
CA LYS A 28 -6.21 -18.83 -6.44
C LYS A 28 -7.49 -18.33 -5.75
N VAL A 29 -8.04 -19.12 -4.83
CA VAL A 29 -9.24 -18.73 -4.08
C VAL A 29 -8.83 -17.73 -3.00
N PRO A 30 -9.48 -16.54 -2.90
CA PRO A 30 -9.14 -15.57 -1.89
C PRO A 30 -9.55 -16.08 -0.50
N VAL A 31 -8.64 -16.00 0.48
CA VAL A 31 -9.01 -16.24 1.88
C VAL A 31 -9.88 -15.09 2.38
N VAL A 32 -10.73 -15.36 3.37
CA VAL A 32 -11.48 -14.31 4.08
C VAL A 32 -10.97 -14.24 5.51
N GLY A 33 -10.69 -13.04 5.99
CA GLY A 33 -10.16 -12.86 7.35
C GLY A 33 -10.40 -11.47 7.93
N GLU A 34 -9.94 -11.29 9.17
CA GLU A 34 -9.91 -10.00 9.87
C GLU A 34 -8.47 -9.74 10.32
N ILE A 35 -8.05 -8.48 10.24
CA ILE A 35 -6.85 -7.97 10.89
C ILE A 35 -7.25 -6.90 11.90
N THR A 36 -6.73 -7.03 13.13
CA THR A 36 -7.11 -6.20 14.28
C THR A 36 -5.96 -6.14 15.29
N GLY A 37 -5.93 -5.06 16.09
CA GLY A 37 -5.01 -4.89 17.21
C GLY A 37 -3.53 -4.83 16.81
N ASP A 38 -2.66 -5.17 17.76
CA ASP A 38 -1.22 -5.17 17.57
C ASP A 38 -0.74 -6.44 16.86
N ILE A 39 0.05 -6.28 15.80
CA ILE A 39 0.80 -7.35 15.16
C ILE A 39 2.15 -7.46 15.87
N THR A 40 2.25 -8.43 16.77
CA THR A 40 3.39 -8.64 17.68
C THR A 40 4.37 -9.72 17.23
N ALA A 41 4.06 -10.43 16.14
CA ALA A 41 4.90 -11.46 15.57
C ALA A 41 4.86 -11.41 14.04
N ASN A 42 5.96 -11.82 13.40
CA ASN A 42 6.07 -11.85 11.95
C ASN A 42 4.93 -12.66 11.35
N ARG A 43 4.26 -12.09 10.35
CA ARG A 43 3.06 -12.67 9.76
C ARG A 43 3.01 -12.40 8.27
N THR A 44 2.67 -13.43 7.50
CA THR A 44 2.29 -13.29 6.09
C THR A 44 0.79 -13.49 5.96
N LEU A 45 0.11 -12.53 5.34
CA LEU A 45 -1.29 -12.64 4.94
C LEU A 45 -1.35 -13.22 3.54
N ALA A 46 -2.03 -14.38 3.40
CA ALA A 46 -2.31 -14.97 2.11
C ALA A 46 -3.15 -14.03 1.23
N TYR A 47 -3.21 -14.31 -0.08
CA TYR A 47 -4.11 -13.55 -0.96
C TYR A 47 -5.55 -13.70 -0.47
N GLY A 48 -6.22 -12.57 -0.22
CA GLY A 48 -7.55 -12.61 0.36
C GLY A 48 -8.27 -11.27 0.47
N ASN A 49 -9.50 -11.37 0.99
CA ASN A 49 -10.36 -10.26 1.37
C ASN A 49 -10.38 -10.16 2.90
N TYR A 50 -9.88 -9.06 3.42
CA TYR A 50 -9.69 -8.86 4.85
C TYR A 50 -10.54 -7.70 5.35
N THR A 51 -11.14 -7.84 6.52
CA THR A 51 -11.66 -6.70 7.28
C THR A 51 -10.50 -6.06 8.06
N LEU A 52 -10.34 -4.73 7.94
CA LEU A 52 -9.42 -3.93 8.75
C LEU A 52 -10.20 -3.32 9.91
N LYS A 53 -9.88 -3.72 11.15
CA LYS A 53 -10.63 -3.32 12.34
C LYS A 53 -9.72 -2.71 13.41
N GLY A 54 -10.03 -1.49 13.82
CA GLY A 54 -9.19 -0.73 14.75
C GLY A 54 -7.94 -0.16 14.08
N MET A 55 -7.15 0.59 14.85
CA MET A 55 -5.82 1.01 14.46
C MET A 55 -4.85 -0.18 14.58
N VAL A 56 -4.69 -0.93 13.49
CA VAL A 56 -3.82 -2.12 13.43
C VAL A 56 -2.37 -1.69 13.39
N LYS A 57 -1.59 -2.09 14.40
CA LYS A 57 -0.22 -1.60 14.59
C LYS A 57 0.79 -2.72 14.38
N ILE A 58 1.69 -2.54 13.42
CA ILE A 58 2.88 -3.38 13.27
C ILE A 58 3.91 -2.90 14.28
N GLN A 59 4.25 -3.76 15.24
CA GLN A 59 5.12 -3.42 16.35
C GLN A 59 6.60 -3.35 15.94
N PRO A 60 7.46 -2.67 16.73
CA PRO A 60 8.90 -2.63 16.48
C PRO A 60 9.52 -4.03 16.34
N GLY A 61 10.35 -4.24 15.32
CA GLY A 61 10.99 -5.52 15.03
C GLY A 61 10.08 -6.57 14.38
N VAL A 62 8.82 -6.22 14.09
CA VAL A 62 7.84 -7.13 13.47
C VAL A 62 7.66 -6.78 11.99
N THR A 63 7.56 -7.82 11.16
CA THR A 63 7.24 -7.72 9.74
C THR A 63 5.84 -8.25 9.45
N LEU A 64 5.00 -7.42 8.83
CA LEU A 64 3.77 -7.86 8.17
C LEU A 64 4.02 -7.92 6.65
N THR A 65 3.81 -9.09 6.07
CA THR A 65 3.86 -9.30 4.62
C THR A 65 2.45 -9.53 4.10
N ILE A 66 2.09 -8.86 3.00
CA ILE A 66 0.78 -8.97 2.37
C ILE A 66 0.97 -9.51 0.95
N GLU A 67 0.33 -10.64 0.66
CA GLU A 67 0.30 -11.18 -0.70
C GLU A 67 -0.44 -10.24 -1.65
N LYS A 68 0.11 -10.07 -2.85
CA LYS A 68 -0.48 -9.27 -3.95
C LYS A 68 -1.93 -9.65 -4.26
N GLY A 69 -2.69 -8.70 -4.79
CA GLY A 69 -4.11 -8.84 -5.09
C GLY A 69 -5.05 -8.78 -3.88
N SER A 70 -4.52 -8.74 -2.66
CA SER A 70 -5.35 -8.70 -1.45
C SER A 70 -6.14 -7.39 -1.34
N THR A 71 -7.36 -7.49 -0.83
CA THR A 71 -8.23 -6.33 -0.54
C THR A 71 -8.50 -6.25 0.96
N PHE A 72 -8.37 -5.05 1.51
CA PHE A 72 -8.66 -4.73 2.91
C PHE A 72 -9.80 -3.72 2.96
N THR A 73 -10.85 -4.03 3.71
CA THR A 73 -12.04 -3.18 3.83
C THR A 73 -12.19 -2.71 5.27
N ALA A 74 -12.12 -1.40 5.47
CA ALA A 74 -12.46 -0.76 6.74
C ALA A 74 -13.96 -0.43 6.82
N ASP A 75 -14.53 -0.49 8.02
CA ASP A 75 -15.92 -0.09 8.28
C ASP A 75 -15.93 0.98 9.38
N LYS A 76 -16.23 2.23 9.03
CA LYS A 76 -16.29 3.34 10.00
C LYS A 76 -17.26 3.05 11.16
N SER A 77 -18.31 2.25 10.92
CA SER A 77 -19.25 1.87 11.98
C SER A 77 -18.63 0.96 13.05
N SER A 78 -17.47 0.35 12.80
CA SER A 78 -16.71 -0.42 13.80
C SER A 78 -15.70 0.42 14.61
N GLY A 79 -15.66 1.74 14.41
CA GLY A 79 -14.74 2.66 15.08
C GLY A 79 -13.67 3.22 14.15
N GLU A 80 -12.62 3.80 14.72
CA GLU A 80 -11.45 4.27 13.98
C GLU A 80 -10.63 3.08 13.49
N ASN A 81 -10.39 3.00 12.17
CA ASN A 81 -9.63 1.92 11.55
C ASN A 81 -8.45 2.50 10.77
N GLY A 82 -7.30 1.84 10.81
CA GLY A 82 -6.09 2.29 10.11
C GLY A 82 -5.01 1.22 10.14
N LEU A 83 -4.06 1.31 9.20
CA LEU A 83 -2.86 0.48 9.23
C LEU A 83 -1.66 1.35 9.64
N VAL A 84 -1.04 0.99 10.75
CA VAL A 84 0.02 1.77 11.38
C VAL A 84 1.29 0.94 11.45
N VAL A 85 2.37 1.47 10.88
CA VAL A 85 3.72 0.89 11.00
C VAL A 85 4.47 1.70 12.04
N LEU A 86 4.64 1.15 13.24
CA LEU A 86 5.42 1.82 14.29
C LEU A 86 6.90 1.88 13.90
N LYS A 87 7.64 2.79 14.54
CA LYS A 87 9.08 2.94 14.32
C LYS A 87 9.80 1.60 14.51
N ASN A 88 10.66 1.22 13.56
CA ASN A 88 11.31 -0.10 13.43
C ASN A 88 10.38 -1.29 13.14
N GLY A 89 9.08 -1.08 12.90
CA GLY A 89 8.19 -2.05 12.28
C GLY A 89 8.39 -2.11 10.76
N THR A 90 7.97 -3.19 10.12
CA THR A 90 8.16 -3.38 8.67
C THR A 90 6.87 -3.83 7.99
N LEU A 91 6.50 -3.14 6.91
CA LEU A 91 5.40 -3.51 6.02
C LEU A 91 5.95 -3.90 4.65
N ILE A 92 5.66 -5.13 4.22
CA ILE A 92 5.96 -5.62 2.87
C ILE A 92 4.64 -5.83 2.12
N ALA A 93 4.24 -4.83 1.33
CA ALA A 93 3.02 -4.84 0.52
C ALA A 93 3.38 -4.62 -0.95
N ASN A 94 3.76 -5.70 -1.62
CA ASN A 94 4.24 -5.67 -3.00
C ASN A 94 3.21 -6.30 -3.95
N GLY A 95 2.25 -5.48 -4.39
CA GLY A 95 1.34 -5.80 -5.48
C GLY A 95 2.01 -5.77 -6.85
N THR A 96 1.21 -5.98 -7.89
CA THR A 96 1.59 -5.77 -9.30
C THR A 96 0.56 -4.90 -10.00
N ALA A 97 0.81 -4.50 -11.26
CA ALA A 97 -0.17 -3.77 -12.06
C ALA A 97 -1.49 -4.56 -12.23
N ASP A 98 -1.39 -5.89 -12.38
CA ASP A 98 -2.55 -6.77 -12.57
C ASP A 98 -3.18 -7.21 -11.24
N GLU A 99 -2.39 -7.25 -10.16
CA GLU A 99 -2.81 -7.69 -8.82
C GLU A 99 -2.39 -6.64 -7.77
N PRO A 100 -2.98 -5.43 -7.80
CA PRO A 100 -2.67 -4.40 -6.81
C PRO A 100 -3.18 -4.83 -5.43
N ILE A 101 -2.54 -4.35 -4.37
CA ILE A 101 -3.08 -4.46 -3.01
C ILE A 101 -3.97 -3.25 -2.77
N VAL A 102 -5.22 -3.47 -2.39
CA VAL A 102 -6.22 -2.41 -2.23
C VAL A 102 -6.64 -2.31 -0.78
N PHE A 103 -6.52 -1.11 -0.20
CA PHE A 103 -7.14 -0.75 1.05
C PHE A 103 -8.29 0.22 0.75
N THR A 104 -9.50 -0.12 1.18
CA THR A 104 -10.73 0.59 0.85
C THR A 104 -11.69 0.62 2.03
N ALA A 105 -12.83 1.26 1.85
CA ALA A 105 -13.88 1.36 2.85
C ALA A 105 -15.16 0.66 2.37
N LYS A 106 -15.95 0.18 3.34
CA LYS A 106 -17.28 -0.38 3.10
C LYS A 106 -18.20 0.65 2.45
N ASP A 107 -18.25 1.84 3.04
CA ASP A 107 -18.92 3.00 2.46
C ASP A 107 -17.91 3.75 1.59
N LYS A 108 -18.23 3.96 0.32
CA LYS A 108 -17.30 4.51 -0.69
C LYS A 108 -17.39 6.02 -0.80
N THR A 109 -17.27 6.69 0.34
CA THR A 109 -17.27 8.14 0.50
C THR A 109 -15.96 8.57 1.16
N PRO A 110 -15.50 9.82 1.02
CA PRO A 110 -14.30 10.27 1.71
C PRO A 110 -14.41 10.12 3.25
N GLY A 111 -13.27 9.90 3.93
CA GLY A 111 -13.15 10.04 5.38
C GLY A 111 -13.64 8.85 6.20
N GLN A 112 -13.46 7.64 5.66
CA GLN A 112 -14.04 6.41 6.25
C GLN A 112 -13.06 5.63 7.12
N TRP A 113 -11.76 5.90 6.97
CA TRP A 113 -10.70 5.27 7.76
C TRP A 113 -9.43 6.14 7.71
N ALA A 114 -8.46 5.83 8.57
CA ALA A 114 -7.28 6.66 8.82
C ALA A 114 -6.19 6.56 7.75
N GLY A 115 -6.31 5.67 6.76
CA GLY A 115 -5.26 5.44 5.78
C GLY A 115 -4.10 4.59 6.30
N ILE A 116 -2.94 4.72 5.64
CA ILE A 116 -1.70 4.04 6.02
C ILE A 116 -0.75 5.06 6.65
N ILE A 117 -0.34 4.79 7.89
CA ILE A 117 0.54 5.66 8.68
C ILE A 117 1.85 4.91 8.94
N ILE A 118 2.98 5.52 8.62
CA ILE A 118 4.31 4.91 8.80
C ILE A 118 5.21 5.86 9.58
N TYR A 119 5.74 5.38 10.71
CA TYR A 119 6.77 6.09 11.47
C TYR A 119 8.15 5.51 11.18
N GLY A 120 9.12 6.39 10.96
CA GLY A 120 10.51 6.04 10.70
C GLY A 120 11.49 6.71 11.66
N ASP A 121 12.78 6.47 11.39
CA ASP A 121 13.93 6.97 12.15
C ASP A 121 14.80 7.93 11.33
N ALA A 122 14.31 8.42 10.19
CA ALA A 122 15.06 9.36 9.36
C ALA A 122 15.06 10.77 9.98
N PRO A 123 16.03 11.61 9.60
CA PRO A 123 16.09 12.98 10.10
C PRO A 123 14.87 13.79 9.69
N ILE A 124 14.47 14.68 10.59
CA ILE A 124 13.58 15.80 10.29
C ILE A 124 14.34 17.11 10.54
N VAL A 125 13.89 18.18 9.93
CA VAL A 125 14.24 19.55 10.34
C VAL A 125 12.94 20.29 10.59
N GLY A 126 12.38 20.04 11.76
CA GLY A 126 11.19 20.74 12.21
C GLY A 126 11.50 22.18 12.62
N ALA A 127 10.45 22.91 12.98
CA ALA A 127 10.56 24.28 13.49
C ALA A 127 11.61 24.37 14.63
N ALA A 128 12.42 25.44 14.61
CA ALA A 128 13.52 25.65 15.56
C ALA A 128 14.62 24.56 15.58
N GLY A 129 14.72 23.72 14.55
CA GLY A 129 15.80 22.74 14.41
C GLY A 129 15.63 21.49 15.28
N VAL A 130 14.40 21.13 15.64
CA VAL A 130 14.11 19.90 16.37
C VAL A 130 14.45 18.65 15.54
N ALA A 131 15.01 17.63 16.21
CA ALA A 131 15.39 16.35 15.59
C ALA A 131 14.32 15.25 15.74
N THR A 132 13.31 15.49 16.57
CA THR A 132 12.16 14.60 16.80
C THR A 132 10.91 15.43 17.11
N ALA A 133 9.74 14.92 16.76
CA ALA A 133 8.44 15.53 17.06
C ALA A 133 7.40 14.45 17.41
N ALA A 134 6.26 14.87 17.95
CA ALA A 134 5.11 13.99 18.19
C ALA A 134 4.15 14.07 17.00
N SER A 135 3.58 12.94 16.58
CA SER A 135 2.63 12.87 15.47
C SER A 135 1.32 13.60 15.77
N GLU A 136 0.72 14.15 14.72
CA GLU A 136 -0.55 14.90 14.82
C GLU A 136 -1.79 14.09 14.40
N ASP A 137 -1.58 12.83 14.04
CA ASP A 137 -2.58 11.81 13.73
C ASP A 137 -3.38 11.27 14.94
N GLY A 138 -3.34 11.95 16.09
CA GLY A 138 -4.02 11.53 17.33
C GLY A 138 -3.38 10.34 18.05
N LEU A 139 -2.34 9.69 17.48
CA LEU A 139 -1.64 8.57 18.13
C LEU A 139 -0.46 9.01 19.00
N THR A 140 -0.06 10.28 18.91
CA THR A 140 1.01 10.92 19.70
C THR A 140 2.31 10.09 19.69
N GLN A 141 2.67 9.51 18.53
CA GLN A 141 3.88 8.73 18.36
C GLN A 141 5.07 9.67 18.09
N THR A 142 6.21 9.39 18.73
CA THR A 142 7.43 10.13 18.44
C THR A 142 8.03 9.66 17.11
N TYR A 143 8.28 10.59 16.19
CA TYR A 143 8.99 10.36 14.94
C TYR A 143 10.22 11.26 14.83
N GLY A 144 11.04 11.01 13.80
CA GLY A 144 12.35 11.61 13.63
C GLY A 144 13.46 10.77 14.25
N GLY A 145 14.69 11.06 13.84
CA GLY A 145 15.86 10.30 14.22
C GLY A 145 17.11 10.72 13.46
N THR A 146 18.07 9.81 13.36
CA THR A 146 19.38 10.10 12.72
C THR A 146 19.68 9.17 11.55
N ASN A 147 18.87 8.13 11.35
CA ASN A 147 19.13 7.11 10.35
C ASN A 147 18.42 7.45 9.03
N ALA A 148 19.06 8.27 8.20
CA ALA A 148 18.54 8.64 6.89
C ALA A 148 18.25 7.42 5.97
N SER A 149 18.91 6.29 6.19
CA SER A 149 18.71 5.05 5.43
C SER A 149 17.75 4.06 6.10
N HIS A 150 17.04 4.44 7.18
CA HIS A 150 16.06 3.57 7.83
C HIS A 150 15.04 3.05 6.81
N SER A 151 14.66 1.77 6.92
CA SER A 151 13.65 1.16 6.07
C SER A 151 12.47 0.72 6.90
N SER A 152 11.27 1.16 6.50
CA SER A 152 9.99 0.66 7.02
C SER A 152 9.39 -0.42 6.11
N GLY A 153 10.17 -0.92 5.13
CA GLY A 153 9.76 -1.97 4.19
C GLY A 153 9.53 -1.46 2.76
N SER A 154 8.54 -2.04 2.09
CA SER A 154 8.27 -1.78 0.67
C SER A 154 6.79 -1.80 0.37
N LEU A 155 6.30 -0.73 -0.24
CA LEU A 155 4.96 -0.62 -0.80
C LEU A 155 5.10 -0.47 -2.32
N LYS A 156 4.53 -1.42 -3.06
CA LYS A 156 4.48 -1.40 -4.53
C LYS A 156 3.07 -1.72 -5.00
N TYR A 157 2.52 -0.93 -5.93
CA TYR A 157 1.17 -1.15 -6.46
C TYR A 157 0.12 -1.27 -5.34
N VAL A 158 0.16 -0.32 -4.41
CA VAL A 158 -0.80 -0.22 -3.30
C VAL A 158 -1.74 0.93 -3.58
N ARG A 159 -3.05 0.69 -3.44
CA ARG A 159 -4.08 1.70 -3.56
C ARG A 159 -4.80 1.90 -2.23
N VAL A 160 -4.84 3.14 -1.77
CA VAL A 160 -5.59 3.60 -0.59
C VAL A 160 -6.78 4.40 -1.10
N GLU A 161 -7.98 3.93 -0.80
CA GLU A 161 -9.23 4.56 -1.22
C GLU A 161 -10.02 5.07 -0.02
N TYR A 162 -10.66 6.24 -0.13
CA TYR A 162 -11.67 6.71 0.83
C TYR A 162 -11.16 6.94 2.27
N ALA A 163 -9.86 7.20 2.41
CA ALA A 163 -9.21 7.53 3.67
C ALA A 163 -9.54 8.96 4.13
N GLY A 164 -8.86 9.41 5.18
CA GLY A 164 -8.99 10.74 5.77
C GLY A 164 -10.05 10.91 6.83
N LEU A 165 -10.16 9.90 7.70
CA LEU A 165 -11.03 9.95 8.87
C LEU A 165 -10.70 11.18 9.74
N VAL A 166 -11.72 11.95 10.13
CA VAL A 166 -11.59 13.01 11.14
C VAL A 166 -11.28 12.39 12.50
N ILE A 167 -10.16 12.82 13.08
CA ILE A 167 -9.64 12.42 14.38
C ILE A 167 -10.51 13.05 15.47
N ASN A 168 -11.08 12.21 16.33
CA ASN A 168 -11.99 12.67 17.39
C ASN A 168 -11.28 13.55 18.44
N SER A 169 -9.99 13.37 18.67
CA SER A 169 -9.24 14.04 19.74
C SER A 169 -8.79 15.47 19.41
N ASN A 170 -8.64 15.83 18.13
CA ASN A 170 -8.10 17.13 17.73
C ASN A 170 -8.81 17.76 16.52
N THR A 171 -9.87 17.13 16.00
CA THR A 171 -10.68 17.60 14.85
C THR A 171 -9.90 17.74 13.54
N LYS A 172 -8.67 17.25 13.49
CA LYS A 172 -7.87 17.13 12.25
C LYS A 172 -8.26 15.87 11.52
N GLU A 173 -7.95 15.83 10.24
CA GLU A 173 -8.16 14.69 9.39
C GLU A 173 -6.87 13.84 9.31
N HIS A 174 -7.03 12.55 9.06
CA HIS A 174 -5.94 11.70 8.60
C HIS A 174 -5.74 11.86 7.08
N ASN A 175 -4.71 11.23 6.52
CA ASN A 175 -4.43 11.29 5.07
C ASN A 175 -4.70 9.95 4.39
N GLY A 176 -4.48 9.88 3.08
CA GLY A 176 -4.30 8.61 2.38
C GLY A 176 -3.06 7.87 2.87
N PHE A 177 -1.90 8.50 2.68
CA PHE A 177 -0.62 8.02 3.19
C PHE A 177 0.04 9.09 4.05
N SER A 178 0.40 8.74 5.28
CA SER A 178 1.16 9.62 6.19
C SER A 178 2.54 9.00 6.45
N PHE A 179 3.58 9.70 6.01
CA PHE A 179 4.97 9.24 6.13
C PHE A 179 5.73 10.10 7.14
N TYR A 180 5.77 9.65 8.38
CA TYR A 180 6.47 10.31 9.47
C TYR A 180 7.93 9.89 9.53
N ALA A 181 8.86 10.77 9.13
CA ALA A 181 10.30 10.54 9.13
C ALA A 181 10.72 9.21 8.45
N VAL A 182 10.07 8.85 7.35
CA VAL A 182 10.38 7.61 6.63
C VAL A 182 11.71 7.77 5.87
N GLY A 183 12.59 6.78 6.02
CA GLY A 183 13.94 6.82 5.48
C GLY A 183 14.06 6.28 4.05
N SER A 184 15.14 6.65 3.37
CA SER A 184 15.43 6.31 1.98
C SER A 184 15.62 4.82 1.70
N GLY A 185 15.73 4.00 2.74
CA GLY A 185 15.70 2.54 2.62
C GLY A 185 14.30 1.97 2.38
N THR A 186 13.25 2.79 2.52
CA THR A 186 11.85 2.40 2.27
C THR A 186 11.53 2.56 0.79
N THR A 187 10.89 1.55 0.20
CA THR A 187 10.46 1.63 -1.21
C THR A 187 9.01 2.05 -1.31
N LEU A 188 8.74 3.15 -2.03
CA LEU A 188 7.39 3.68 -2.30
C LEU A 188 7.19 3.82 -3.83
N GLU A 189 6.57 2.83 -4.47
CA GLU A 189 6.43 2.81 -5.93
C GLU A 189 5.01 2.46 -6.40
N ASN A 190 4.49 3.18 -7.40
CA ASN A 190 3.18 2.92 -7.99
C ASN A 190 2.05 2.94 -6.94
N LEU A 191 2.06 3.97 -6.08
CA LEU A 191 1.05 4.12 -5.04
C LEU A 191 -0.08 5.03 -5.54
N VAL A 192 -1.30 4.73 -5.12
CA VAL A 192 -2.48 5.53 -5.47
C VAL A 192 -3.24 5.90 -4.22
N SER A 193 -3.43 7.19 -3.99
CA SER A 193 -4.41 7.72 -3.04
C SER A 193 -5.64 8.18 -3.80
N TYR A 194 -6.82 7.69 -3.44
CA TYR A 194 -8.06 7.86 -4.21
C TYR A 194 -9.22 8.30 -3.33
N LYS A 195 -9.76 9.49 -3.60
CA LYS A 195 -10.99 10.03 -3.00
C LYS A 195 -11.01 10.03 -1.47
N GLY A 196 -9.88 10.40 -0.86
CA GLY A 196 -9.78 10.69 0.58
C GLY A 196 -10.39 12.05 0.94
N ASN A 197 -10.65 12.25 2.24
CA ASN A 197 -11.23 13.49 2.78
C ASN A 197 -10.19 14.58 3.07
N ASP A 198 -8.92 14.26 2.86
CA ASP A 198 -7.77 15.11 3.16
C ASP A 198 -6.64 14.71 2.19
N ASP A 199 -5.40 15.02 2.55
CA ASP A 199 -4.23 14.82 1.71
C ASP A 199 -4.06 13.42 1.13
N GLY A 200 -3.61 13.40 -0.13
CA GLY A 200 -3.29 12.16 -0.80
C GLY A 200 -2.07 11.46 -0.20
N PHE A 201 -0.99 12.20 -0.09
CA PHE A 201 0.28 11.80 0.51
C PHE A 201 0.82 12.97 1.31
N GLU A 202 1.16 12.73 2.57
CA GLU A 202 1.81 13.74 3.41
C GLU A 202 3.12 13.20 3.97
N PHE A 203 4.17 14.00 3.85
CA PHE A 203 5.52 13.68 4.32
C PHE A 203 5.92 14.59 5.48
N TYR A 204 6.10 14.01 6.67
CA TYR A 204 6.57 14.71 7.85
C TYR A 204 8.07 14.47 8.02
N GLY A 205 8.87 15.26 7.33
CA GLY A 205 10.32 15.09 7.25
C GLY A 205 10.72 13.75 6.61
N GLY A 206 11.94 13.28 6.90
CA GLY A 206 12.48 12.05 6.35
C GLY A 206 13.13 12.20 4.97
N THR A 207 13.53 11.08 4.39
CA THR A 207 14.39 10.99 3.20
C THR A 207 13.89 9.98 2.16
N ALA A 208 12.70 9.39 2.38
CA ALA A 208 12.09 8.48 1.42
C ALA A 208 11.58 9.22 0.19
N SER A 209 11.99 8.77 -1.00
CA SER A 209 11.48 9.21 -2.30
C SER A 209 10.30 8.35 -2.75
N GLY A 210 9.39 8.95 -3.52
CA GLY A 210 8.33 8.24 -4.22
C GLY A 210 8.58 8.09 -5.71
N LYS A 211 8.08 7.01 -6.33
CA LYS A 211 8.09 6.83 -7.79
C LYS A 211 6.70 6.46 -8.29
N ASN A 212 6.18 7.19 -9.27
CA ASN A 212 4.84 7.00 -9.83
C ASN A 212 3.73 7.04 -8.76
N LEU A 213 3.68 8.13 -7.99
CA LEU A 213 2.61 8.35 -7.02
C LEU A 213 1.43 9.06 -7.72
N ILE A 214 0.21 8.59 -7.46
CA ILE A 214 -1.02 9.19 -8.01
C ILE A 214 -1.92 9.60 -6.84
N SER A 215 -2.25 10.88 -6.78
CA SER A 215 -3.27 11.42 -5.89
C SER A 215 -4.46 11.84 -6.74
N TYR A 216 -5.65 11.29 -6.47
CA TYR A 216 -6.83 11.55 -7.30
C TYR A 216 -8.08 11.78 -6.46
N GLY A 217 -8.66 12.97 -6.58
CA GLY A 217 -9.95 13.31 -5.99
C GLY A 217 -9.93 13.41 -4.47
N ASN A 218 -8.76 13.60 -3.86
CA ASN A 218 -8.58 13.98 -2.47
C ASN A 218 -9.09 15.41 -2.25
N THR A 219 -9.62 15.70 -1.06
CA THR A 219 -10.34 16.96 -0.80
C THR A 219 -9.43 18.16 -0.56
N ASP A 220 -8.28 17.96 0.09
CA ASP A 220 -7.29 19.02 0.36
C ASP A 220 -6.11 18.92 -0.61
N ASP A 221 -4.90 18.61 -0.16
CA ASP A 221 -3.72 18.60 -1.02
C ASP A 221 -3.49 17.25 -1.71
N SER A 222 -2.94 17.31 -2.91
CA SER A 222 -2.53 16.09 -3.60
C SER A 222 -1.30 15.47 -2.94
N PHE A 223 -0.35 16.33 -2.57
CA PHE A 223 0.91 16.04 -1.91
C PHE A 223 1.22 17.21 -0.99
N ASP A 224 1.40 16.93 0.30
CA ASP A 224 1.91 17.91 1.27
C ASP A 224 3.19 17.39 1.93
N TRP A 225 4.01 18.31 2.41
CA TRP A 225 5.20 17.98 3.17
C TRP A 225 5.57 19.07 4.16
N GLN A 226 6.00 18.63 5.35
CA GLN A 226 6.55 19.49 6.38
C GLN A 226 7.82 18.89 6.99
N ASP A 227 8.33 19.55 8.02
CA ASP A 227 9.51 19.15 8.79
C ASP A 227 10.75 18.82 7.95
N GLY A 228 10.87 19.52 6.82
CA GLY A 228 12.03 19.48 5.94
C GLY A 228 12.29 18.11 5.30
N TRP A 229 11.25 17.48 4.74
CA TRP A 229 11.38 16.28 3.90
C TRP A 229 12.42 16.47 2.77
N ARG A 230 13.21 15.43 2.48
CA ARG A 230 14.35 15.43 1.54
C ARG A 230 14.40 14.19 0.64
N GLY A 231 13.24 13.65 0.31
CA GLY A 231 13.11 12.54 -0.65
C GLY A 231 13.10 13.00 -2.10
#